data_AF-A0A7X9E2N0-F1
#
_entry.id   AF-A0A7X9E2N0-F1
#
_cell.length_a   1.000
_cell.length_b   1.000
_cell.length_c   1.000
_cell.angle_alpha   90.00
_cell.angle_beta   90.00
_cell.angle_gamma   90.00
#
_symmetry.space_group_name_H-M   'P 1'
#
loop_
_entity.id
_entity.type
_entity.pdbx_description
1 polymer ?
#
loop_
_entity_poly.entity_id
_entity_poly.type
_entity_poly.pdbx_seq_one_letter_code
_entity_poly.pdbx_strand_id
1 'polypeptide(L)'
;MSTKSKLHYLIQLVDDDTLEVRNEVLKELSNYGISLEEEMTAYSDILTEQKLNLIQPVIDSNRRILLKKKWKSWFKIHEENEKIEKALTLISCFHYGFLDLYEFPNWIDELSEEFLLKRRYGDELDLANFLFQEKGIKGAKENYYNPFHSNPLYAIKQKRGLPITLALIYILVGGRLGFEI
;
A
#
# COMPACT_ATOMS: atom_id res chain seq x y z
N MET A 1 20.15 0.73 24.62
CA MET A 1 20.99 1.81 24.04
C MET A 1 21.57 1.48 22.64
N SER A 2 21.16 0.42 21.93
CA SER A 2 22.06 -0.20 20.92
C SER A 2 21.58 -0.24 19.45
N THR A 3 20.27 -0.15 19.16
CA THR A 3 19.76 -0.41 17.79
C THR A 3 19.70 0.82 16.88
N LYS A 4 19.32 2.00 17.41
CA LYS A 4 19.25 3.24 16.62
C LYS A 4 20.63 3.69 16.13
N SER A 5 21.65 3.66 17.00
CA SER A 5 23.01 4.00 16.59
C SER A 5 23.55 3.06 15.53
N LYS A 6 23.18 1.78 15.57
CA LYS A 6 23.60 0.77 14.58
C LYS A 6 23.01 1.03 13.19
N LEU A 7 21.71 1.36 13.09
CA LEU A 7 21.06 1.58 11.79
C LEU A 7 21.70 2.74 11.01
N HIS A 8 22.06 3.82 11.70
CA HIS A 8 22.80 4.94 11.11
C HIS A 8 24.07 4.47 10.38
N TYR A 9 24.90 3.66 11.03
CA TYR A 9 26.13 3.14 10.42
C TYR A 9 25.86 2.15 9.28
N LEU A 10 24.82 1.32 9.40
CA LEU A 10 24.42 0.42 8.31
C LEU A 10 24.01 1.21 7.06
N ILE A 11 23.24 2.30 7.21
CA ILE A 11 22.87 3.18 6.08
C ILE A 11 24.10 3.91 5.52
N GLN A 12 25.07 4.27 6.37
CA GLN A 12 26.32 4.88 5.91
C GLN A 12 27.18 3.95 5.05
N LEU A 13 27.15 2.64 5.33
CA LEU A 13 28.02 1.62 4.71
C LEU A 13 27.33 0.84 3.58
N VAL A 14 26.07 1.11 3.24
CA VAL A 14 25.35 0.30 2.24
C VAL A 14 25.93 0.44 0.83
N ASP A 15 26.61 1.55 0.55
CA ASP A 15 27.28 1.88 -0.69
C ASP A 15 28.81 1.72 -0.61
N ASP A 16 29.32 0.98 0.39
CA ASP A 16 30.77 0.71 0.55
C ASP A 16 31.37 0.06 -0.72
N ASP A 17 32.61 0.43 -1.06
CA ASP A 17 33.31 -0.08 -2.24
C ASP A 17 33.55 -1.60 -2.15
N THR A 18 33.64 -2.14 -0.94
CA THR A 18 33.89 -3.55 -0.64
C THR A 18 32.60 -4.37 -0.73
N LEU A 19 32.57 -5.40 -1.57
CA LEU A 19 31.37 -6.24 -1.76
C LEU A 19 30.99 -7.01 -0.50
N GLU A 20 31.99 -7.51 0.25
CA GLU A 20 31.81 -8.23 1.50
C GLU A 20 31.12 -7.37 2.56
N VAL A 21 31.54 -6.10 2.67
CA VAL A 21 30.93 -5.13 3.61
C VAL A 21 29.48 -4.90 3.24
N ARG A 22 29.18 -4.60 1.97
CA ARG A 22 27.81 -4.39 1.50
C ARG A 22 26.91 -5.60 1.76
N ASN A 23 27.41 -6.81 1.51
CA ASN A 23 26.65 -8.03 1.74
C ASN A 23 26.29 -8.21 3.22
N GLU A 24 27.23 -7.98 4.13
CA GLU A 24 26.94 -8.09 5.57
C GLU A 24 26.02 -6.96 6.04
N VAL A 25 26.17 -5.74 5.52
CA VAL A 25 25.27 -4.62 5.80
C VAL A 25 23.84 -4.93 5.37
N LEU A 26 23.62 -5.40 4.14
CA LEU A 26 22.28 -5.73 3.62
C LEU A 26 21.64 -6.90 4.41
N LYS A 27 22.44 -7.88 4.81
CA LYS A 27 22.00 -8.97 5.68
C LYS A 27 21.58 -8.45 7.06
N GLU A 28 22.36 -7.55 7.66
CA GLU A 28 22.00 -6.94 8.94
C GLU A 28 20.75 -6.05 8.83
N LEU A 29 20.58 -5.30 7.74
CA LEU A 29 19.36 -4.55 7.45
C LEU A 29 18.13 -5.47 7.33
N SER A 30 18.29 -6.66 6.75
CA SER A 30 17.19 -7.64 6.65
C SER A 30 16.67 -8.10 8.02
N ASN A 31 17.51 -8.08 9.05
CA ASN A 31 17.12 -8.47 10.42
C ASN A 31 16.16 -7.48 11.08
N TYR A 32 16.07 -6.23 10.60
CA TYR A 32 15.08 -5.25 11.08
C TYR A 32 13.65 -5.64 10.63
N GLY A 33 13.52 -6.40 9.54
CA GLY A 33 12.22 -6.78 9.02
C GLY A 33 11.35 -5.55 8.68
N ILE A 34 10.15 -5.51 9.26
CA ILE A 34 9.12 -4.53 8.89
C ILE A 34 9.38 -3.14 9.48
N SER A 35 10.15 -3.03 10.56
CA SER A 35 10.45 -1.74 11.20
C SER A 35 11.51 -0.95 10.42
N LEU A 36 12.23 -1.61 9.49
CA LEU A 36 13.27 -0.98 8.69
C LEU A 36 12.76 0.28 7.98
N GLU A 37 11.60 0.17 7.31
CA GLU A 37 11.01 1.27 6.55
C GLU A 37 10.67 2.48 7.46
N GLU A 38 10.13 2.22 8.65
CA GLU A 38 9.79 3.27 9.62
C GLU A 38 11.05 3.91 10.19
N GLU A 39 12.00 3.10 10.64
CA GLU A 39 13.21 3.56 11.32
C GLU A 39 14.13 4.34 10.37
N MET A 40 14.12 4.01 9.07
CA MET A 40 14.85 4.74 8.04
C MET A 40 14.37 6.19 7.87
N THR A 41 13.11 6.50 8.16
CA THR A 41 12.59 7.88 8.03
C THR A 41 13.36 8.88 8.89
N ALA A 42 13.87 8.43 10.04
CA ALA A 42 14.69 9.22 10.95
C ALA A 42 16.09 9.55 10.40
N TYR A 43 16.49 8.94 9.29
CA TYR A 43 17.80 9.11 8.64
C TYR A 43 17.68 9.63 7.20
N SER A 44 16.58 10.31 6.89
CA SER A 44 16.32 10.89 5.56
C SER A 44 17.47 11.77 5.04
N ASP A 45 18.16 12.49 5.91
CA ASP A 45 19.30 13.35 5.56
C ASP A 45 20.49 12.60 4.91
N ILE A 46 20.64 11.30 5.16
CA ILE A 46 21.77 10.48 4.65
C ILE A 46 21.33 9.43 3.63
N LEU A 47 20.03 9.37 3.29
CA LEU A 47 19.47 8.43 2.33
C LEU A 47 19.46 9.04 0.92
N THR A 48 20.59 8.89 0.23
CA THR A 48 20.68 9.24 -1.20
C THR A 48 19.89 8.24 -2.06
N GLU A 49 19.53 8.63 -3.28
CA GLU A 49 18.86 7.74 -4.24
C GLU A 49 19.63 6.44 -4.48
N GLN A 50 20.96 6.51 -4.57
CA GLN A 50 21.82 5.33 -4.70
C GLN A 50 21.67 4.37 -3.51
N LYS A 51 21.71 4.89 -2.28
CA LYS A 51 21.52 4.09 -1.06
C LYS A 51 20.14 3.48 -1.00
N LEU A 52 19.10 4.25 -1.34
CA LEU A 52 17.73 3.75 -1.42
C LEU A 52 17.60 2.60 -2.42
N ASN A 53 18.20 2.73 -3.60
CA ASN A 53 18.20 1.67 -4.61
C ASN A 53 18.90 0.39 -4.13
N LEU A 54 19.95 0.50 -3.30
CA LEU A 54 20.64 -0.65 -2.71
C LEU A 54 19.83 -1.30 -1.57
N ILE A 55 19.05 -0.51 -0.82
CA ILE A 55 18.22 -1.01 0.29
C ILE A 55 16.87 -1.55 -0.20
N GLN A 56 16.34 -1.05 -1.33
CA GLN A 56 15.01 -1.41 -1.84
C GLN A 56 14.78 -2.93 -1.96
N PRO A 57 15.73 -3.76 -2.42
CA PRO A 57 15.55 -5.21 -2.44
C PRO A 57 15.33 -5.83 -1.05
N VAL A 58 15.95 -5.27 -0.01
CA VAL A 58 15.76 -5.71 1.38
C VAL A 58 14.35 -5.36 1.85
N ILE A 59 13.90 -4.13 1.58
CA ILE A 59 12.54 -3.67 1.88
C ILE A 59 11.51 -4.57 1.18
N ASP A 60 11.68 -4.81 -0.12
CA ASP A 60 10.78 -5.67 -0.90
C ASP A 60 10.74 -7.10 -0.36
N SER A 61 11.89 -7.64 0.04
CA SER A 61 11.98 -8.96 0.66
C SER A 61 11.18 -9.01 1.98
N ASN A 62 11.37 -8.00 2.84
CA ASN A 62 10.66 -7.90 4.12
C ASN A 62 9.14 -7.81 3.91
N ARG A 63 8.68 -7.00 2.94
CA ARG A 63 7.28 -6.90 2.55
C ARG A 63 6.73 -8.22 2.03
N ARG A 64 7.47 -8.97 1.19
CA ARG A 64 7.07 -10.31 0.70
C ARG A 64 6.91 -11.32 1.84
N ILE A 65 7.85 -11.34 2.78
CA ILE A 65 7.80 -12.22 3.96
C ILE A 65 6.54 -11.90 4.77
N LEU A 66 6.27 -10.62 5.03
CA LEU A 66 5.10 -10.22 5.81
C LEU A 66 3.79 -10.52 5.08
N LEU A 67 3.71 -10.24 3.77
CA LEU A 67 2.55 -10.58 2.96
C LEU A 67 2.27 -12.08 3.05
N LYS A 68 3.26 -12.96 2.85
CA LYS A 68 3.09 -14.41 2.96
C LYS A 68 2.56 -14.83 4.33
N LYS A 69 3.10 -14.24 5.40
CA LYS A 69 2.67 -14.50 6.79
C LYS A 69 1.22 -14.10 7.01
N LYS A 70 0.81 -12.93 6.50
CA LYS A 70 -0.54 -12.35 6.72
C LYS A 70 -1.57 -12.78 5.68
N TRP A 71 -1.16 -13.33 4.53
CA TRP A 71 -2.05 -13.54 3.37
C TRP A 71 -3.27 -14.38 3.73
N LYS A 72 -3.11 -15.47 4.48
CA LYS A 72 -4.24 -16.34 4.83
C LYS A 72 -5.21 -15.73 5.85
N SER A 73 -4.96 -14.52 6.37
CA SER A 73 -5.80 -13.92 7.40
C SER A 73 -7.22 -13.60 6.92
N TRP A 74 -7.39 -13.19 5.66
CA TRP A 74 -8.71 -12.87 5.11
C TRP A 74 -9.59 -14.10 4.86
N PHE A 75 -9.01 -15.31 4.78
CA PHE A 75 -9.79 -16.55 4.62
C PHE A 75 -10.72 -16.85 5.79
N LYS A 76 -10.46 -16.26 6.96
CA LYS A 76 -11.26 -16.44 8.17
C LYS A 76 -12.42 -15.45 8.28
N ILE A 77 -12.51 -14.48 7.37
CA ILE A 77 -13.55 -13.46 7.37
C ILE A 77 -14.76 -14.00 6.60
N HIS A 78 -15.93 -13.88 7.22
CA HIS A 78 -17.19 -14.40 6.68
C HIS A 78 -17.97 -13.35 5.87
N GLU A 79 -17.97 -12.10 6.33
CA GLU A 79 -18.60 -10.99 5.61
C GLU A 79 -17.78 -10.67 4.35
N GLU A 80 -18.45 -10.55 3.21
CA GLU A 80 -17.80 -10.48 1.90
C GLU A 80 -17.03 -9.19 1.68
N ASN A 81 -17.58 -8.04 2.09
CA ASN A 81 -16.94 -6.75 1.92
C ASN A 81 -15.70 -6.61 2.81
N GLU A 82 -15.77 -6.99 4.09
CA GLU A 82 -14.65 -7.07 5.02
C GLU A 82 -13.55 -8.01 4.50
N LYS A 83 -13.95 -9.13 3.88
CA LYS A 83 -13.03 -10.10 3.30
C LYS A 83 -12.27 -9.51 2.11
N ILE A 84 -12.98 -8.85 1.20
CA ILE A 84 -12.39 -8.13 0.06
C ILE A 84 -11.48 -7.02 0.56
N GLU A 85 -11.95 -6.16 1.46
CA GLU A 85 -11.20 -5.04 2.02
C GLU A 85 -9.91 -5.52 2.68
N LYS A 86 -9.96 -6.62 3.45
CA LYS A 86 -8.77 -7.18 4.08
C LYS A 86 -7.74 -7.64 3.06
N ALA A 87 -8.15 -8.33 2.01
CA ALA A 87 -7.25 -8.78 0.95
C ALA A 87 -6.62 -7.59 0.21
N LEU A 88 -7.42 -6.58 -0.11
CA LEU A 88 -7.01 -5.34 -0.77
C LEU A 88 -6.08 -4.47 0.07
N THR A 89 -6.30 -4.42 1.38
CA THR A 89 -5.41 -3.78 2.34
C THR A 89 -4.04 -4.44 2.31
N LEU A 90 -3.98 -5.78 2.33
CA LEU A 90 -2.70 -6.51 2.28
C LEU A 90 -1.96 -6.25 0.95
N ILE A 91 -2.66 -6.13 -0.18
CA ILE A 91 -2.06 -5.75 -1.48
C ILE A 91 -1.53 -4.32 -1.44
N SER A 92 -2.29 -3.39 -0.85
CA SER A 92 -1.89 -1.99 -0.72
C SER A 92 -0.61 -1.87 0.11
N CYS A 93 -0.57 -2.53 1.27
CA CYS A 93 0.60 -2.55 2.14
C CYS A 93 1.80 -3.28 1.53
N PHE A 94 1.57 -4.28 0.68
CA PHE A 94 2.66 -4.94 -0.03
C PHE A 94 3.42 -3.97 -0.95
N HIS A 95 2.71 -3.04 -1.61
CA HIS A 95 3.33 -2.07 -2.51
C HIS A 95 3.82 -0.80 -1.81
N TYR A 96 3.11 -0.31 -0.78
CA TYR A 96 3.41 0.95 -0.11
C TYR A 96 4.08 0.81 1.27
N GLY A 97 4.20 -0.41 1.78
CA GLY A 97 4.72 -0.67 3.12
C GLY A 97 3.60 -0.91 4.12
N PHE A 98 3.97 -1.48 5.26
CA PHE A 98 3.02 -1.95 6.29
C PHE A 98 2.87 -1.00 7.48
N LEU A 99 3.36 0.24 7.36
CA LEU A 99 3.36 1.22 8.45
C LEU A 99 1.95 1.73 8.77
N ASP A 100 1.10 1.88 7.75
CA ASP A 100 -0.30 2.21 7.93
C ASP A 100 -1.19 1.16 7.25
N LEU A 101 -1.65 0.19 8.06
CA LEU A 101 -2.58 -0.85 7.62
C LEU A 101 -4.02 -0.32 7.45
N TYR A 102 -4.30 0.88 7.96
CA TYR A 102 -5.65 1.46 7.97
C TYR A 102 -5.83 2.48 6.85
N GLU A 103 -4.75 2.86 6.15
CA GLU A 103 -4.83 3.85 5.09
C GLU A 103 -5.87 3.49 4.03
N PHE A 104 -5.87 2.26 3.51
CA PHE A 104 -6.86 1.86 2.50
C PHE A 104 -8.31 1.87 3.03
N PRO A 105 -8.65 1.22 4.17
CA PRO A 105 -9.98 1.34 4.78
C PRO A 105 -10.42 2.80 5.01
N ASN A 106 -9.54 3.65 5.54
CA ASN A 106 -9.85 5.06 5.78
C ASN A 106 -10.22 5.79 4.47
N TRP A 107 -9.53 5.52 3.37
CA TRP A 107 -9.90 6.07 2.06
C TRP A 107 -11.27 5.62 1.57
N ILE A 108 -11.71 4.40 1.91
CA ILE A 108 -13.06 3.93 1.58
C ILE A 108 -14.10 4.68 2.42
N ASP A 109 -13.85 4.85 3.72
CA ASP A 109 -14.72 5.62 4.61
C ASP A 109 -14.83 7.08 4.16
N GLU A 110 -13.70 7.74 3.88
CA GLU A 110 -13.65 9.12 3.37
C GLU A 110 -14.44 9.30 2.07
N LEU A 111 -14.30 8.38 1.11
CA LEU A 111 -15.07 8.43 -0.14
C LEU A 111 -16.58 8.26 0.10
N SER A 112 -16.95 7.41 1.05
CA SER A 112 -18.35 7.16 1.43
C SER A 112 -18.97 8.39 2.10
N GLU A 113 -18.24 9.00 3.05
CA GLU A 113 -18.67 10.23 3.72
C GLU A 113 -18.79 11.40 2.73
N GLU A 114 -17.81 11.59 1.84
CA GLU A 114 -17.86 12.63 0.82
C GLU A 114 -19.05 12.45 -0.12
N PHE A 115 -19.37 11.20 -0.49
CA PHE A 115 -20.56 10.91 -1.30
C PHE A 115 -21.84 11.32 -0.58
N LEU A 116 -22.03 10.93 0.69
CA LEU A 116 -23.23 11.27 1.46
C LEU A 116 -23.42 12.78 1.63
N LEU A 117 -22.33 13.53 1.78
CA LEU A 117 -22.38 15.00 1.85
C LEU A 117 -22.86 15.64 0.55
N LYS A 118 -22.49 15.07 -0.60
CA LYS A 118 -22.86 15.58 -1.94
C LYS A 118 -24.19 15.05 -2.46
N ARG A 119 -24.57 13.83 -2.05
CA ARG A 119 -25.68 13.03 -2.58
C ARG A 119 -26.35 12.27 -1.44
N ARG A 120 -26.95 13.00 -0.51
CA ARG A 120 -27.61 12.42 0.69
C ARG A 120 -28.64 11.32 0.38
N TYR A 121 -29.26 11.37 -0.79
CA TYR A 121 -30.25 10.40 -1.27
C TYR A 121 -29.86 9.80 -2.62
N GLY A 122 -28.56 9.79 -2.95
CA GLY A 122 -28.07 9.21 -4.19
C GLY A 122 -28.17 7.68 -4.18
N ASP A 123 -28.15 7.10 -5.38
CA ASP A 123 -28.21 5.67 -5.62
C ASP A 123 -26.87 5.10 -6.13
N GLU A 124 -26.88 3.84 -6.58
CA GLU A 124 -25.74 3.12 -7.14
C GLU A 124 -25.16 3.83 -8.38
N LEU A 125 -26.03 4.39 -9.24
CA LEU A 125 -25.62 5.10 -10.45
C LEU A 125 -24.97 6.45 -10.09
N ASP A 126 -25.52 7.16 -9.11
CA ASP A 126 -24.90 8.37 -8.57
C ASP A 126 -23.52 8.07 -7.98
N LEU A 127 -23.35 6.94 -7.28
CA LEU A 127 -22.05 6.52 -6.76
C LEU A 127 -21.04 6.24 -7.89
N ALA A 128 -21.47 5.53 -8.93
CA ALA A 128 -20.61 5.28 -10.09
C ALA A 128 -20.19 6.59 -10.77
N ASN A 129 -21.12 7.53 -10.94
CA ASN A 129 -20.82 8.87 -11.45
C ASN A 129 -19.85 9.63 -10.54
N PHE A 130 -20.09 9.61 -9.23
CA PHE A 130 -19.21 10.24 -8.24
C PHE A 130 -17.78 9.69 -8.34
N LEU A 131 -17.58 8.36 -8.28
CA LEU A 131 -16.24 7.78 -8.29
C LEU A 131 -15.52 7.93 -9.63
N PHE A 132 -16.21 7.71 -10.75
CA PHE A 132 -15.55 7.56 -12.05
C PHE A 132 -15.58 8.82 -12.91
N GLN A 133 -16.57 9.70 -12.71
CA GLN A 133 -16.65 10.99 -13.40
C GLN A 133 -16.16 12.13 -12.51
N GLU A 134 -16.73 12.31 -11.32
CA GLU A 134 -16.40 13.46 -10.45
C GLU A 134 -15.02 13.33 -9.80
N LYS A 135 -14.75 12.22 -9.10
CA LYS A 135 -13.43 11.93 -8.52
C LYS A 135 -12.42 11.60 -9.62
N GLY A 136 -12.89 11.09 -10.75
CA GLY A 136 -12.13 10.86 -11.96
C GLY A 136 -11.24 9.63 -11.91
N ILE A 137 -11.57 8.63 -11.07
CA ILE A 137 -10.83 7.36 -10.99
C ILE A 137 -11.11 6.58 -12.27
N LYS A 138 -10.08 6.34 -13.08
CA LYS A 138 -10.24 5.79 -14.45
C LYS A 138 -9.50 4.48 -14.65
N GLY A 139 -9.98 3.70 -15.61
CA GLY A 139 -9.27 2.52 -16.08
C GLY A 139 -7.90 2.87 -16.67
N ALA A 140 -6.89 2.06 -16.35
CA ALA A 140 -5.60 2.05 -17.03
C ALA A 140 -5.79 1.65 -18.49
N LYS A 141 -5.29 2.49 -19.41
CA LYS A 141 -5.27 2.21 -20.86
C LYS A 141 -3.83 2.12 -21.40
N GLU A 142 -2.93 2.87 -20.76
CA GLU A 142 -1.49 2.87 -21.03
C GLU A 142 -0.77 2.17 -19.88
N ASN A 143 0.39 1.58 -20.18
CA ASN A 143 1.17 0.78 -19.22
C ASN A 143 0.28 -0.22 -18.45
N TYR A 144 -0.62 -0.91 -19.17
CA TYR A 144 -1.70 -1.71 -18.57
C TYR A 144 -1.19 -2.73 -17.55
N TYR A 145 -0.01 -3.31 -17.81
CA TYR A 145 0.62 -4.34 -16.98
C TYR A 145 1.41 -3.79 -15.79
N ASN A 146 1.36 -2.49 -15.50
CA ASN A 146 1.95 -1.95 -14.28
C ASN A 146 1.27 -2.61 -13.05
N PRO A 147 2.02 -3.32 -12.19
CA PRO A 147 1.44 -4.02 -11.04
C PRO A 147 0.75 -3.08 -10.04
N PHE A 148 1.12 -1.80 -10.01
CA PHE A 148 0.45 -0.80 -9.18
C PHE A 148 -1.01 -0.55 -9.59
N HIS A 149 -1.41 -0.84 -10.83
CA HIS A 149 -2.81 -0.70 -11.23
C HIS A 149 -3.75 -1.69 -10.51
N SER A 150 -3.20 -2.76 -9.94
CA SER A 150 -3.95 -3.71 -9.08
C SER A 150 -4.07 -3.23 -7.63
N ASN A 151 -3.31 -2.20 -7.22
CA ASN A 151 -3.34 -1.64 -5.88
C ASN A 151 -4.50 -0.63 -5.78
N PRO A 152 -5.51 -0.87 -4.93
CA PRO A 152 -6.69 -0.01 -4.87
C PRO A 152 -6.37 1.35 -4.23
N LEU A 153 -5.46 1.42 -3.27
CA LEU A 153 -4.99 2.69 -2.71
C LEU A 153 -4.23 3.52 -3.74
N TYR A 154 -3.42 2.87 -4.59
CA TYR A 154 -2.83 3.54 -5.76
C TYR A 154 -3.92 4.05 -6.71
N ALA A 155 -4.93 3.23 -7.00
CA ALA A 155 -6.00 3.61 -7.91
C ALA A 155 -6.80 4.83 -7.41
N ILE A 156 -7.04 4.95 -6.10
CA ILE A 156 -7.69 6.11 -5.49
C ILE A 156 -6.77 7.35 -5.60
N LYS A 157 -5.53 7.26 -5.09
CA LYS A 157 -4.58 8.39 -5.03
C LYS A 157 -4.19 8.92 -6.41
N GLN A 158 -3.88 8.01 -7.34
CA GLN A 158 -3.43 8.35 -8.70
C GLN A 158 -4.57 8.39 -9.71
N LYS A 159 -5.81 8.15 -9.25
CA LYS A 159 -7.03 8.15 -10.08
C LYS A 159 -6.92 7.20 -11.26
N ARG A 160 -6.19 6.09 -11.10
CA ARG A 160 -5.90 5.13 -12.18
C ARG A 160 -5.67 3.71 -11.68
N GLY A 161 -6.45 2.74 -12.19
CA GLY A 161 -6.29 1.33 -11.84
C GLY A 161 -6.88 0.39 -12.89
N LEU A 162 -6.78 -0.92 -12.65
CA LEU A 162 -7.43 -1.92 -13.51
C LEU A 162 -8.96 -1.87 -13.33
N PRO A 163 -9.76 -2.20 -14.36
CA PRO A 163 -11.21 -2.25 -14.24
C PRO A 163 -11.71 -3.07 -13.04
N ILE A 164 -11.07 -4.21 -12.76
CA ILE A 164 -11.40 -5.04 -11.59
C ILE A 164 -11.10 -4.34 -10.26
N THR A 165 -10.00 -3.60 -10.17
CA THR A 165 -9.64 -2.81 -8.99
C THR A 165 -10.66 -1.71 -8.75
N LEU A 166 -11.10 -1.04 -9.81
CA LEU A 166 -12.13 0.00 -9.76
C LEU A 166 -13.49 -0.56 -9.33
N ALA A 167 -13.87 -1.73 -9.85
CA ALA A 167 -15.09 -2.42 -9.45
C ALA A 167 -15.08 -2.78 -7.96
N LEU A 168 -13.94 -3.26 -7.43
CA LEU A 168 -13.83 -3.58 -6.01
C LEU A 168 -13.90 -2.33 -5.13
N ILE A 169 -13.33 -1.19 -5.56
CA ILE A 169 -13.50 0.09 -4.84
C ILE A 169 -14.99 0.48 -4.82
N TYR A 170 -15.68 0.34 -5.95
CA TYR A 170 -17.11 0.65 -6.05
C TYR A 170 -17.96 -0.23 -5.14
N ILE A 171 -17.70 -1.54 -5.10
CA ILE A 171 -18.36 -2.49 -4.18
C ILE A 171 -18.13 -2.08 -2.72
N LEU A 172 -16.89 -1.77 -2.34
CA LEU A 172 -16.58 -1.42 -0.96
C LEU A 172 -17.23 -0.11 -0.53
N VAL A 173 -17.11 0.96 -1.33
CA VAL A 173 -17.76 2.24 -1.03
C VAL A 173 -19.28 2.09 -0.99
N GLY A 174 -19.88 1.37 -1.97
CA GLY A 174 -21.31 1.11 -1.96
C GLY A 174 -21.78 0.30 -0.75
N GLY A 175 -20.98 -0.68 -0.31
CA GLY A 175 -21.23 -1.42 0.92
C GLY A 175 -21.25 -0.54 2.17
N ARG A 176 -20.40 0.50 2.25
CA ARG A 176 -20.43 1.49 3.36
C ARG A 176 -21.68 2.36 3.31
N LEU A 177 -22.24 2.57 2.12
CA LEU A 177 -23.46 3.33 1.88
C LEU A 177 -24.75 2.50 2.01
N GLY A 178 -24.63 1.18 2.20
CA GLY A 178 -25.76 0.26 2.29
C GLY A 178 -26.38 -0.11 0.94
N PHE A 179 -25.65 0.08 -0.16
CA PHE A 179 -26.08 -0.35 -1.50
C PHE A 179 -25.77 -1.84 -1.73
N GLU A 180 -26.64 -2.50 -2.49
CA GLU A 180 -26.43 -3.88 -2.95
C GLU A 180 -25.85 -3.85 -4.38
N ILE A 181 -24.57 -4.19 -4.51
CA ILE A 181 -23.78 -4.16 -5.77
C ILE A 181 -23.28 -5.56 -6.13
#